data_AF-A0A935PTX8-F1
#
_entry.id   AF-A0A935PTX8-F1
#
_cell.length_a   1.000
_cell.length_b   1.000
_cell.length_c   1.000
_cell.angle_alpha   90.00
_cell.angle_beta   90.00
_cell.angle_gamma   90.00
#
_symmetry.space_group_name_H-M   'P 1'
#
loop_
_entity.id
_entity.type
_entity.pdbx_description
1 polymer ?
#
loop_
_entity_poly.entity_id
_entity_poly.type
_entity_poly.pdbx_seq_one_letter_code
_entity_poly.pdbx_strand_id
1 'polypeptide(L)'
;MRAVSPPAPALKLALKIDVDTYRGTREGVPRLLDLLAKHGAGATFLFSLGPDHTGRAIKRVFRPGFLGKVGRTSVLSHYGIRTLLYGTLLPGPDIGKRCAPILRSVRDAGFEVGIHTWDHVKWQDGVVAADEAWTERQMALARDRFREVFAEEPKVHGAAGWQMNVHAYRRTQRLGFVYASDTRGTHPFVPVHRAEIVSCPQIPTTLPTLDELIGLDGVTEANVAEAILERTREPRDHVFTLHAELEGMKLAPAFERLLEGWKEQGYRLVAMRELFAALEPGALPLHAVADGELPDAAASSPCRGRPFCLARKHHSLRFPGNFATMGGRQSLETHWMSAPQAVPDFELPATGNQRFRLSAFKGHPFVLYFYPKDNTPGCTDESLQFRELHAEFAKAGWAVFGISRDSVASHEKFKAKFGFPFDLLADADETACGIFGVIKMKNMYGKQVRGIERSTFAIDREGRIAREWRGVKVAGHAKEVLDFAKSA
;
A
#
# COMPACT_ATOMS: atom_id res chain seq x y z
N MET A 1 -41.90 -40.14 7.22
CA MET A 1 -41.26 -38.94 7.80
C MET A 1 -40.27 -38.40 6.77
N ARG A 2 -40.52 -37.21 6.19
CA ARG A 2 -39.51 -36.56 5.35
C ARG A 2 -38.39 -36.08 6.27
N ALA A 3 -37.16 -36.53 6.03
CA ALA A 3 -36.00 -36.04 6.73
C ALA A 3 -35.94 -34.52 6.54
N VAL A 4 -36.04 -33.77 7.64
CA VAL A 4 -35.79 -32.34 7.64
C VAL A 4 -34.30 -32.18 7.37
N SER A 5 -33.94 -31.64 6.20
CA SER A 5 -32.57 -31.29 5.89
C SER A 5 -32.02 -30.40 7.02
N PRO A 6 -30.78 -30.63 7.49
CA PRO A 6 -30.20 -29.76 8.50
C PRO A 6 -30.23 -28.31 8.00
N PRO A 7 -30.49 -27.33 8.87
CA PRO A 7 -30.46 -25.93 8.47
C PRO A 7 -29.11 -25.62 7.83
N ALA A 8 -29.12 -24.86 6.74
CA ALA A 8 -27.88 -24.39 6.14
C ALA A 8 -27.01 -23.71 7.22
N PRO A 9 -25.69 -23.95 7.22
CA PRO A 9 -24.82 -23.37 8.23
C PRO A 9 -24.97 -21.85 8.22
N ALA A 10 -25.17 -21.26 9.39
CA ALA A 10 -25.31 -19.81 9.52
C ALA A 10 -24.04 -19.11 9.00
N LEU A 11 -24.23 -18.13 8.11
CA LEU A 11 -23.14 -17.34 7.52
C LEU A 11 -22.34 -16.64 8.61
N LYS A 12 -21.03 -16.58 8.44
CA LYS A 12 -20.13 -15.97 9.42
C LYS A 12 -19.48 -14.71 8.84
N LEU A 13 -19.50 -13.64 9.62
CA LEU A 13 -18.72 -12.45 9.35
C LEU A 13 -17.74 -12.25 10.49
N ALA A 14 -16.46 -12.49 10.22
CA ALA A 14 -15.41 -12.30 11.19
C ALA A 14 -14.98 -10.85 11.29
N LEU A 15 -14.90 -10.36 12.52
CA LEU A 15 -14.42 -9.03 12.85
C LEU A 15 -12.94 -9.11 13.22
N LYS A 16 -12.08 -8.55 12.38
CA LYS A 16 -10.64 -8.36 12.63
C LYS A 16 -10.40 -6.90 13.05
N ILE A 17 -9.84 -6.70 14.24
CA ILE A 17 -9.62 -5.37 14.81
C ILE A 17 -8.11 -5.13 14.88
N ASP A 18 -7.62 -4.24 14.04
CA ASP A 18 -6.23 -3.78 14.06
C ASP A 18 -6.12 -2.65 15.11
N VAL A 19 -5.18 -2.81 16.06
CA VAL A 19 -4.93 -1.87 17.14
C VAL A 19 -3.53 -1.29 16.99
N ASP A 20 -3.46 -0.13 16.35
CA ASP A 20 -2.21 0.40 15.78
C ASP A 20 -1.43 1.28 16.77
N THR A 21 -2.16 2.00 17.62
CA THR A 21 -1.64 3.13 18.40
C THR A 21 -1.93 3.00 19.87
N TYR A 22 -1.17 3.74 20.67
CA TYR A 22 -1.40 3.88 22.10
C TYR A 22 -2.76 4.51 22.40
N ARG A 23 -3.21 5.44 21.55
CA ARG A 23 -4.52 6.08 21.71
C ARG A 23 -5.66 5.12 21.39
N GLY A 24 -5.60 4.41 20.27
CA GLY A 24 -6.60 3.40 19.92
C GLY A 24 -6.67 2.31 20.98
N THR A 25 -5.52 1.88 21.50
CA THR A 25 -5.48 0.94 22.63
C THR A 25 -6.16 1.50 23.89
N ARG A 26 -5.89 2.76 24.25
CA ARG A 26 -6.41 3.34 25.51
C ARG A 26 -7.88 3.77 25.44
N GLU A 27 -8.30 4.31 24.31
CA GLU A 27 -9.61 4.97 24.14
C GLU A 27 -10.54 4.17 23.24
N GLY A 28 -10.02 3.58 22.16
CA GLY A 28 -10.81 2.85 21.17
C GLY A 28 -11.19 1.45 21.64
N VAL A 29 -10.22 0.68 22.16
CA VAL A 29 -10.44 -0.71 22.58
C VAL A 29 -11.54 -0.84 23.65
N PRO A 30 -11.56 -0.06 24.76
CA PRO A 30 -12.65 -0.18 25.73
C PRO A 30 -14.03 0.07 25.13
N ARG A 31 -14.16 1.06 24.23
CA ARG A 31 -15.43 1.36 23.55
C ARG A 31 -15.86 0.27 22.60
N LEU A 32 -14.90 -0.36 21.90
CA LEU A 32 -15.18 -1.53 21.07
C LEU A 32 -15.63 -2.71 21.91
N LEU A 33 -15.03 -2.95 23.07
CA LEU A 33 -15.49 -4.01 23.99
C LEU A 33 -16.95 -3.79 24.39
N ASP A 34 -17.32 -2.57 24.79
CA ASP A 34 -18.70 -2.24 25.16
C ASP A 34 -19.66 -2.46 23.98
N LEU A 35 -19.29 -1.99 22.79
CA LEU A 35 -20.12 -2.10 21.59
C LEU A 35 -20.28 -3.56 21.13
N LEU A 36 -19.19 -4.33 21.10
CA LEU A 36 -19.23 -5.74 20.73
C LEU A 36 -20.03 -6.56 21.75
N ALA A 37 -19.88 -6.27 23.05
CA ALA A 37 -20.66 -6.92 24.11
C ALA A 37 -22.15 -6.58 24.00
N LYS A 38 -22.50 -5.29 23.79
CA LYS A 38 -23.89 -4.85 23.53
C LYS A 38 -24.52 -5.65 22.40
N HIS A 39 -23.73 -5.98 21.38
CA HIS A 39 -24.19 -6.69 20.19
C HIS A 39 -23.93 -8.20 20.23
N GLY A 40 -23.38 -8.77 21.31
CA GLY A 40 -23.03 -10.20 21.36
C GLY A 40 -22.15 -10.66 20.19
N ALA A 41 -21.27 -9.80 19.70
CA ALA A 41 -20.41 -10.05 18.55
C ALA A 41 -19.05 -10.60 18.99
N GLY A 42 -18.56 -11.65 18.33
CA GLY A 42 -17.17 -12.11 18.47
C GLY A 42 -16.21 -11.25 17.64
N ALA A 43 -14.95 -11.16 18.05
CA ALA A 43 -13.91 -10.45 17.31
C ALA A 43 -12.50 -10.95 17.64
N THR A 44 -11.56 -10.63 16.74
CA THR A 44 -10.12 -10.87 16.90
C THR A 44 -9.37 -9.55 16.94
N PHE A 45 -8.73 -9.24 18.08
CA PHE A 45 -7.91 -8.06 18.28
C PHE A 45 -6.44 -8.37 18.01
N LEU A 46 -5.82 -7.59 17.12
CA LEU A 46 -4.42 -7.70 16.76
C LEU A 46 -3.71 -6.44 17.27
N PHE A 47 -2.74 -6.63 18.18
CA PHE A 47 -2.10 -5.50 18.85
C PHE A 47 -0.73 -5.15 18.29
N SER A 48 -0.49 -3.85 18.14
CA SER A 48 0.86 -3.28 18.14
C SER A 48 1.41 -3.29 19.57
N LEU A 49 2.57 -3.92 19.78
CA LEU A 49 3.03 -4.30 21.13
C LEU A 49 4.20 -3.47 21.66
N GLY A 50 4.91 -2.75 20.80
CA GLY A 50 6.08 -1.95 21.15
C GLY A 50 5.82 -0.45 21.19
N PRO A 51 6.85 0.37 20.91
CA PRO A 51 6.74 1.82 20.95
C PRO A 51 5.78 2.37 19.90
N ASP A 52 4.86 3.23 20.33
CA ASP A 52 4.01 3.99 19.43
C ASP A 52 4.80 5.14 18.79
N HIS A 53 5.17 4.96 17.53
CA HIS A 53 5.82 5.96 16.71
C HIS A 53 4.89 6.61 15.69
N THR A 54 3.56 6.49 15.83
CA THR A 54 2.62 7.12 14.89
C THR A 54 2.74 8.64 14.84
N GLY A 55 3.20 9.30 15.90
CA GLY A 55 3.58 10.72 15.86
C GLY A 55 4.72 11.03 14.86
N ARG A 56 5.57 10.06 14.49
CA ARG A 56 6.55 10.21 13.40
C ARG A 56 5.88 10.23 12.03
N ALA A 57 4.74 9.56 11.87
CA ALA A 57 3.93 9.68 10.66
C ALA A 57 3.34 11.09 10.52
N ILE A 58 3.22 11.89 11.59
CA ILE A 58 2.86 13.32 11.54
C ILE A 58 4.01 14.22 11.03
N LYS A 59 5.27 13.77 10.96
CA LYS A 59 6.28 14.45 10.12
C LYS A 59 5.87 14.47 8.63
N ARG A 60 4.89 13.63 8.23
CA ARG A 60 4.23 13.72 6.93
C ARG A 60 3.30 14.94 6.82
N VAL A 61 2.76 15.50 7.92
CA VAL A 61 2.03 16.79 7.94
C VAL A 61 2.90 17.94 7.44
N PHE A 62 4.21 17.87 7.70
CA PHE A 62 5.19 18.85 7.23
C PHE A 62 5.80 18.49 5.86
N ARG A 63 5.34 17.41 5.19
CA ARG A 63 5.65 17.11 3.78
C ARG A 63 4.64 17.82 2.86
N PRO A 64 5.07 18.39 1.72
CA PRO A 64 4.17 19.02 0.77
C PRO A 64 3.10 18.01 0.30
N GLY A 65 1.82 18.33 0.48
CA GLY A 65 0.69 17.47 0.08
C GLY A 65 -0.15 16.89 1.23
N PHE A 66 0.29 16.97 2.48
CA PHE A 66 -0.47 16.43 3.62
C PHE A 66 -1.42 17.45 4.27
N LEU A 67 -1.14 18.76 4.16
CA LEU A 67 -2.04 19.82 4.67
C LEU A 67 -3.44 19.79 4.02
N GLY A 68 -3.56 19.33 2.77
CA GLY A 68 -4.85 19.14 2.10
C GLY A 68 -5.69 17.99 2.69
N LYS A 69 -5.06 17.02 3.37
CA LYS A 69 -5.74 15.95 4.12
C LYS A 69 -6.15 16.39 5.53
N VAL A 70 -5.39 17.30 6.14
CA VAL A 70 -5.64 17.82 7.50
C VAL A 70 -6.80 18.81 7.55
N GLY A 71 -7.23 19.35 6.40
CA GLY A 71 -8.43 20.19 6.31
C GLY A 71 -9.75 19.41 6.18
N ARG A 72 -9.71 18.09 5.92
CA ARG A 72 -10.91 17.27 5.62
C ARG A 72 -11.25 16.23 6.68
N THR A 73 -10.35 16.02 7.61
CA THR A 73 -10.64 15.41 8.89
C THR A 73 -10.02 16.32 9.92
N SER A 74 -10.70 16.49 11.03
CA SER A 74 -10.27 17.28 12.17
C SER A 74 -9.03 16.67 12.86
N VAL A 75 -7.92 16.54 12.12
CA VAL A 75 -6.68 15.90 12.55
C VAL A 75 -5.90 16.84 13.49
N LEU A 76 -6.14 18.14 13.45
CA LEU A 76 -5.54 19.09 14.39
C LEU A 76 -6.33 19.27 15.70
N SER A 77 -7.64 19.01 15.74
CA SER A 77 -8.40 19.11 17.00
C SER A 77 -8.52 17.79 17.77
N HIS A 78 -8.12 16.66 17.16
CA HIS A 78 -8.32 15.31 17.72
C HIS A 78 -7.04 14.66 18.27
N TYR A 79 -5.88 15.28 18.11
CA TYR A 79 -4.64 14.84 18.73
C TYR A 79 -4.27 15.86 19.80
N GLY A 80 -4.27 15.44 21.07
CA GLY A 80 -3.61 16.23 22.11
C GLY A 80 -2.16 16.47 21.69
N ILE A 81 -1.66 17.69 21.84
CA ILE A 81 -0.30 18.11 21.43
C ILE A 81 0.76 17.07 21.85
N ARG A 82 0.60 16.45 23.02
CA ARG A 82 1.47 15.37 23.52
C ARG A 82 1.57 14.15 22.61
N THR A 83 0.46 13.70 22.00
CA THR A 83 0.44 12.55 21.09
C THR A 83 1.16 12.85 19.78
N LEU A 84 1.12 14.10 19.31
CA LEU A 84 1.86 14.56 18.12
C LEU A 84 3.39 14.57 18.37
N LEU A 85 3.80 14.71 19.63
CA LEU A 85 5.20 14.74 20.04
C LEU A 85 5.80 13.34 20.26
N TYR A 86 4.99 12.30 20.40
CA TYR A 86 5.47 10.93 20.59
C TYR A 86 6.18 10.40 19.34
N GLY A 87 7.41 9.93 19.53
CA GLY A 87 8.32 9.54 18.47
C GLY A 87 9.05 10.70 17.78
N THR A 88 8.61 11.95 17.89
CA THR A 88 9.28 13.10 17.23
C THR A 88 10.17 13.87 18.18
N LEU A 89 9.65 14.28 19.35
CA LEU A 89 10.38 14.98 20.43
C LEU A 89 10.32 14.26 21.77
N LEU A 90 9.35 13.36 21.98
CA LEU A 90 9.21 12.49 23.14
C LEU A 90 9.38 11.02 22.73
N PRO A 91 9.88 10.13 23.59
CA PRO A 91 9.90 8.69 23.29
C PRO A 91 8.46 8.20 23.08
N GLY A 92 8.26 7.38 22.04
CA GLY A 92 6.97 6.74 21.78
C GLY A 92 6.55 5.88 22.99
N PRO A 93 5.30 6.01 23.51
CA PRO A 93 4.86 5.19 24.63
C PRO A 93 4.88 3.72 24.22
N ASP A 94 5.46 2.88 25.08
CA ASP A 94 5.48 1.45 24.86
C ASP A 94 4.08 0.85 25.13
N ILE A 95 3.36 0.49 24.07
CA ILE A 95 1.94 0.09 24.12
C ILE A 95 1.78 -1.15 24.98
N GLY A 96 2.52 -2.22 24.69
CA GLY A 96 2.36 -3.50 25.39
C GLY A 96 2.64 -3.40 26.88
N LYS A 97 3.54 -2.50 27.33
CA LYS A 97 3.79 -2.26 28.76
C LYS A 97 2.71 -1.40 29.40
N ARG A 98 2.41 -0.26 28.80
CA ARG A 98 1.54 0.75 29.41
C ARG A 98 0.06 0.37 29.37
N CYS A 99 -0.34 -0.39 28.36
CA CYS A 99 -1.71 -0.82 28.14
C CYS A 99 -1.94 -2.30 28.48
N ALA A 100 -0.99 -2.98 29.12
CA ALA A 100 -1.11 -4.40 29.46
C ALA A 100 -2.44 -4.78 30.15
N PRO A 101 -2.98 -3.97 31.11
CA PRO A 101 -4.29 -4.26 31.69
C PRO A 101 -5.45 -4.24 30.67
N ILE A 102 -5.43 -3.31 29.71
CA ILE A 102 -6.46 -3.20 28.67
C ILE A 102 -6.33 -4.37 27.68
N LEU A 103 -5.11 -4.73 27.30
CA LEU A 103 -4.88 -5.89 26.44
C LEU A 103 -5.42 -7.17 27.09
N ARG A 104 -5.12 -7.38 28.38
CA ARG A 104 -5.67 -8.53 29.13
C ARG A 104 -7.18 -8.48 29.26
N SER A 105 -7.79 -7.32 29.48
CA SER A 105 -9.26 -7.24 29.59
C SER A 105 -9.97 -7.67 28.31
N VAL A 106 -9.35 -7.49 27.14
CA VAL A 106 -9.88 -8.00 25.86
C VAL A 106 -9.93 -9.53 25.86
N ARG A 107 -8.82 -10.19 26.23
CA ARG A 107 -8.76 -11.65 26.34
C ARG A 107 -9.74 -12.16 27.42
N ASP A 108 -9.76 -11.50 28.57
CA ASP A 108 -10.58 -11.91 29.72
C ASP A 108 -12.08 -11.76 29.44
N ALA A 109 -12.46 -10.86 28.51
CA ALA A 109 -13.81 -10.74 27.98
C ALA A 109 -14.15 -11.81 26.90
N GLY A 110 -13.24 -12.74 26.60
CA GLY A 110 -13.45 -13.86 25.68
C GLY A 110 -13.16 -13.56 24.20
N PHE A 111 -12.63 -12.37 23.89
CA PHE A 111 -12.21 -12.03 22.52
C PHE A 111 -10.90 -12.71 22.15
N GLU A 112 -10.67 -12.90 20.85
CA GLU A 112 -9.38 -13.40 20.38
C GLU A 112 -8.34 -12.30 20.46
N VAL A 113 -7.12 -12.67 20.83
CA VAL A 113 -5.98 -11.75 20.86
C VAL A 113 -4.84 -12.31 20.03
N GLY A 114 -4.15 -11.44 19.31
CA GLY A 114 -3.01 -11.80 18.48
C GLY A 114 -2.07 -10.64 18.22
N ILE A 115 -1.10 -10.89 17.35
CA ILE A 115 -0.05 -9.93 17.04
C ILE A 115 -0.40 -9.18 15.75
N HIS A 116 -0.32 -7.86 15.83
CA HIS A 116 -0.30 -7.01 14.65
C HIS A 116 1.14 -6.72 14.21
N THR A 117 1.96 -6.19 15.14
CA THR A 117 3.38 -5.88 14.92
C THR A 117 4.06 -5.40 16.21
N TRP A 118 5.39 -5.20 16.18
CA TRP A 118 6.12 -4.52 17.25
C TRP A 118 5.98 -2.99 17.17
N ASP A 119 6.17 -2.41 16.00
CA ASP A 119 6.16 -0.96 15.77
C ASP A 119 5.45 -0.70 14.44
N HIS A 120 4.22 -0.19 14.52
CA HIS A 120 3.33 -0.04 13.36
C HIS A 120 3.96 0.73 12.22
N VAL A 121 4.59 1.88 12.52
CA VAL A 121 5.19 2.74 11.49
C VAL A 121 6.41 2.08 10.87
N LYS A 122 7.30 1.50 11.68
CA LYS A 122 8.50 0.84 11.14
C LYS A 122 8.17 -0.37 10.30
N TRP A 123 7.16 -1.15 10.71
CA TRP A 123 6.70 -2.30 9.95
C TRP A 123 6.16 -1.87 8.59
N GLN A 124 5.15 -1.01 8.60
CA GLN A 124 4.46 -0.57 7.38
C GLN A 124 5.39 0.18 6.41
N ASP A 125 6.40 0.91 6.90
CA ASP A 125 7.32 1.65 6.03
C ASP A 125 8.51 0.81 5.57
N GLY A 126 8.87 -0.25 6.30
CA GLY A 126 10.16 -0.91 6.16
C GLY A 126 10.12 -2.39 5.78
N VAL A 127 9.07 -3.14 6.15
CA VAL A 127 9.09 -4.61 6.10
C VAL A 127 9.34 -5.16 4.69
N VAL A 128 8.76 -4.54 3.67
CA VAL A 128 8.87 -5.01 2.28
C VAL A 128 10.31 -5.05 1.80
N ALA A 129 11.14 -4.06 2.21
CA ALA A 129 12.54 -3.95 1.82
C ALA A 129 13.51 -4.52 2.88
N ALA A 130 12.99 -4.98 4.02
CA ALA A 130 13.82 -5.45 5.13
C ALA A 130 14.47 -6.81 4.85
N ASP A 131 15.66 -7.01 5.42
CA ASP A 131 16.35 -8.28 5.43
C ASP A 131 15.80 -9.25 6.49
N GLU A 132 16.31 -10.49 6.50
CA GLU A 132 15.89 -11.52 7.45
C GLU A 132 16.11 -11.06 8.90
N ALA A 133 17.31 -10.58 9.23
CA ALA A 133 17.68 -10.24 10.59
C ALA A 133 16.76 -9.16 11.18
N TRP A 134 16.44 -8.12 10.41
CA TRP A 134 15.52 -7.09 10.83
C TRP A 134 14.11 -7.65 11.05
N THR A 135 13.59 -8.43 10.10
CA THR A 135 12.24 -8.99 10.17
C THR A 135 12.09 -9.95 11.35
N GLU A 136 13.05 -10.88 11.51
CA GLU A 136 13.07 -11.80 12.64
C GLU A 136 13.09 -11.05 13.97
N ARG A 137 13.90 -9.99 14.07
CA ARG A 137 13.97 -9.15 15.26
C ARG A 137 12.65 -8.45 15.57
N GLN A 138 11.97 -7.86 14.58
CA GLN A 138 10.68 -7.20 14.84
C GLN A 138 9.62 -8.20 15.29
N MET A 139 9.51 -9.36 14.64
CA MET A 139 8.52 -10.36 15.02
C MET A 139 8.84 -11.01 16.37
N ALA A 140 10.12 -11.22 16.69
CA ALA A 140 10.54 -11.72 18.00
C ALA A 140 10.18 -10.73 19.12
N LEU A 141 10.47 -9.43 18.93
CA LEU A 141 10.09 -8.41 19.92
C LEU A 141 8.58 -8.36 20.15
N ALA A 142 7.77 -8.46 19.10
CA ALA A 142 6.32 -8.52 19.21
C ALA A 142 5.88 -9.77 19.99
N ARG A 143 6.40 -10.95 19.64
CA ARG A 143 6.10 -12.21 20.34
C ARG A 143 6.49 -12.16 21.80
N ASP A 144 7.70 -11.73 22.11
CA ASP A 144 8.21 -11.71 23.47
C ASP A 144 7.35 -10.78 24.34
N ARG A 145 6.94 -9.63 23.80
CA ARG A 145 5.98 -8.76 24.50
C ARG A 145 4.60 -9.38 24.62
N PHE A 146 4.12 -10.07 23.60
CA PHE A 146 2.84 -10.77 23.69
C PHE A 146 2.85 -11.76 24.87
N ARG A 147 3.93 -12.55 24.99
CA ARG A 147 4.14 -13.48 26.11
C ARG A 147 4.22 -12.76 27.45
N GLU A 148 4.92 -11.63 27.54
CA GLU A 148 4.95 -10.80 28.76
C GLU A 148 3.56 -10.32 29.19
N VAL A 149 2.69 -9.96 28.24
CA VAL A 149 1.35 -9.40 28.53
C VAL A 149 0.34 -10.48 28.88
N PHE A 150 0.30 -11.56 28.09
CA PHE A 150 -0.75 -12.57 28.11
C PHE A 150 -0.34 -13.90 28.77
N ALA A 151 0.96 -14.12 29.01
CA ALA A 151 1.51 -15.38 29.52
C ALA A 151 1.17 -16.61 28.65
N GLU A 152 0.95 -16.41 27.36
CA GLU A 152 0.68 -17.46 26.36
C GLU A 152 1.38 -17.14 25.03
N GLU A 153 1.49 -18.14 24.16
CA GLU A 153 2.00 -17.94 22.80
C GLU A 153 0.92 -17.36 21.88
N PRO A 154 1.27 -16.42 20.99
CA PRO A 154 0.33 -15.85 20.04
C PRO A 154 -0.08 -16.89 18.99
N LYS A 155 -1.38 -17.05 18.78
CA LYS A 155 -1.93 -18.02 17.80
C LYS A 155 -2.21 -17.42 16.43
N VAL A 156 -2.47 -16.12 16.37
CA VAL A 156 -2.85 -15.40 15.15
C VAL A 156 -1.98 -14.17 14.92
N HIS A 157 -1.62 -13.95 13.66
CA HIS A 157 -0.91 -12.78 13.17
C HIS A 157 -1.78 -12.02 12.15
N GLY A 158 -1.67 -10.70 12.10
CA GLY A 158 -2.17 -9.93 10.97
C GLY A 158 -1.37 -8.66 10.82
N ALA A 159 -0.60 -8.57 9.73
CA ALA A 159 0.43 -7.56 9.54
C ALA A 159 -0.12 -6.14 9.34
N ALA A 160 0.61 -5.15 9.87
CA ALA A 160 0.35 -3.74 9.61
C ALA A 160 0.36 -3.43 8.11
N GLY A 161 -0.73 -2.83 7.65
CA GLY A 161 -0.96 -2.49 6.24
C GLY A 161 -1.06 -3.69 5.29
N TRP A 162 -1.28 -4.91 5.80
CA TRP A 162 -1.20 -6.16 5.04
C TRP A 162 0.16 -6.36 4.33
N GLN A 163 1.24 -5.82 4.90
CA GLN A 163 2.57 -5.87 4.30
C GLN A 163 3.44 -6.94 4.94
N MET A 164 4.04 -7.77 4.10
CA MET A 164 4.90 -8.87 4.48
C MET A 164 6.05 -9.01 3.47
N ASN A 165 7.20 -9.46 3.92
CA ASN A 165 8.27 -9.96 3.05
C ASN A 165 8.38 -11.49 3.17
N VAL A 166 9.23 -12.10 2.35
CA VAL A 166 9.47 -13.56 2.39
C VAL A 166 9.90 -14.04 3.78
N HIS A 167 10.70 -13.25 4.49
CA HIS A 167 11.19 -13.59 5.82
C HIS A 167 10.03 -13.61 6.83
N ALA A 168 9.11 -12.65 6.77
CA ALA A 168 7.95 -12.58 7.66
C ALA A 168 7.03 -13.79 7.47
N TYR A 169 6.76 -14.17 6.21
CA TYR A 169 6.03 -15.41 5.91
C TYR A 169 6.73 -16.66 6.46
N ARG A 170 8.04 -16.79 6.30
CA ARG A 170 8.80 -17.89 6.92
C ARG A 170 8.73 -17.87 8.43
N ARG A 171 8.66 -16.69 9.04
CA ARG A 171 8.55 -16.54 10.48
C ARG A 171 7.19 -16.90 11.02
N THR A 172 6.09 -16.73 10.27
CA THR A 172 4.77 -17.14 10.77
C THR A 172 4.74 -18.64 11.08
N GLN A 173 5.29 -19.48 10.20
CA GLN A 173 5.42 -20.93 10.45
C GLN A 173 6.43 -21.25 11.57
N ARG A 174 7.63 -20.61 11.59
CA ARG A 174 8.67 -20.89 12.59
C ARG A 174 8.25 -20.49 14.01
N LEU A 175 7.39 -19.48 14.13
CA LEU A 175 6.87 -18.99 15.41
C LEU A 175 5.61 -19.73 15.86
N GLY A 176 5.09 -20.67 15.06
CA GLY A 176 3.96 -21.51 15.43
C GLY A 176 2.60 -20.80 15.39
N PHE A 177 2.45 -19.75 14.59
CA PHE A 177 1.13 -19.17 14.34
C PHE A 177 0.24 -20.23 13.67
N VAL A 178 -1.00 -20.34 14.16
CA VAL A 178 -1.98 -21.32 13.69
C VAL A 178 -2.56 -20.89 12.34
N TYR A 179 -2.81 -19.59 12.19
CA TYR A 179 -3.19 -18.94 10.94
C TYR A 179 -2.83 -17.46 11.01
N ALA A 180 -2.94 -16.77 9.88
CA ALA A 180 -2.73 -15.33 9.82
C ALA A 180 -3.72 -14.63 8.88
N SER A 181 -3.81 -13.32 8.98
CA SER A 181 -4.68 -12.45 8.18
C SER A 181 -3.87 -11.26 7.66
N ASP A 182 -2.81 -11.57 6.92
CA ASP A 182 -1.82 -10.61 6.43
C ASP A 182 -2.10 -10.14 5.01
N THR A 183 -3.18 -10.62 4.40
CA THR A 183 -3.44 -10.44 2.95
C THR A 183 -4.86 -9.96 2.69
N ARG A 184 -5.06 -9.45 1.47
CA ARG A 184 -6.38 -9.18 0.89
C ARG A 184 -6.72 -10.28 -0.10
N GLY A 185 -7.97 -10.73 -0.09
CA GLY A 185 -8.39 -11.88 -0.89
C GLY A 185 -9.87 -12.18 -0.75
N THR A 186 -10.31 -13.32 -1.28
CA THR A 186 -11.73 -13.69 -1.31
C THR A 186 -12.07 -14.94 -0.52
N HIS A 187 -11.07 -15.73 -0.13
CA HIS A 187 -11.26 -17.00 0.59
C HIS A 187 -9.96 -17.43 1.27
N PRO A 188 -10.01 -18.30 2.30
CA PRO A 188 -8.84 -18.84 2.96
C PRO A 188 -7.95 -19.69 2.04
N PHE A 189 -6.63 -19.67 2.29
CA PHE A 189 -5.66 -20.35 1.44
C PHE A 189 -4.33 -20.61 2.16
N VAL A 190 -3.50 -21.48 1.61
CA VAL A 190 -2.10 -21.65 2.02
C VAL A 190 -1.22 -20.77 1.12
N PRO A 191 -0.48 -19.79 1.68
CA PRO A 191 0.31 -18.87 0.89
C PRO A 191 1.52 -19.54 0.25
N VAL A 192 1.73 -19.23 -1.03
CA VAL A 192 2.94 -19.52 -1.79
C VAL A 192 3.63 -18.19 -2.08
N HIS A 193 4.83 -17.99 -1.55
CA HIS A 193 5.60 -16.77 -1.77
C HIS A 193 6.93 -17.12 -2.41
N ARG A 194 7.18 -16.64 -3.64
CA ARG A 194 8.38 -16.96 -4.43
C ARG A 194 8.65 -18.47 -4.53
N ALA A 195 7.61 -19.23 -4.88
CA ALA A 195 7.61 -20.70 -4.99
C ALA A 195 7.85 -21.46 -3.68
N GLU A 196 7.88 -20.78 -2.54
CA GLU A 196 7.91 -21.41 -1.22
C GLU A 196 6.50 -21.50 -0.65
N ILE A 197 6.09 -22.72 -0.29
CA ILE A 197 4.85 -22.96 0.46
C ILE A 197 5.09 -22.58 1.91
N VAL A 198 4.28 -21.68 2.44
CA VAL A 198 4.31 -21.25 3.83
C VAL A 198 3.10 -21.87 4.53
N SER A 199 3.36 -22.79 5.46
CA SER A 199 2.33 -23.68 6.01
C SER A 199 1.29 -22.96 6.88
N CYS A 200 1.58 -21.74 7.34
CA CYS A 200 0.64 -20.92 8.10
C CYS A 200 -0.44 -20.36 7.16
N PRO A 201 -1.70 -20.83 7.25
CA PRO A 201 -2.75 -20.44 6.33
C PRO A 201 -3.14 -18.98 6.49
N GLN A 202 -3.62 -18.38 5.40
CA GLN A 202 -4.15 -17.02 5.36
C GLN A 202 -5.67 -17.05 5.39
N ILE A 203 -6.26 -16.25 6.28
CA ILE A 203 -7.68 -15.86 6.29
C ILE A 203 -7.72 -14.40 5.88
N PRO A 204 -7.82 -14.10 4.57
CA PRO A 204 -7.62 -12.75 4.08
C PRO A 204 -8.79 -11.82 4.47
N THR A 205 -8.50 -10.53 4.59
CA THR A 205 -9.54 -9.50 4.64
C THR A 205 -10.28 -9.48 3.30
N THR A 206 -11.61 -9.67 3.34
CA THR A 206 -12.46 -9.83 2.15
C THR A 206 -13.27 -8.60 1.78
N LEU A 207 -13.53 -7.74 2.76
CA LEU A 207 -14.31 -6.51 2.62
C LEU A 207 -13.37 -5.30 2.72
N PRO A 208 -13.68 -4.20 2.02
CA PRO A 208 -12.97 -2.95 2.23
C PRO A 208 -13.23 -2.41 3.63
N THR A 209 -12.24 -1.73 4.21
CA THR A 209 -12.39 -1.01 5.49
C THR A 209 -13.13 0.31 5.27
N LEU A 210 -13.64 0.93 6.33
CA LEU A 210 -14.39 2.19 6.17
C LEU A 210 -13.51 3.31 5.62
N ASP A 211 -12.27 3.41 6.10
CA ASP A 211 -11.31 4.42 5.65
C ASP A 211 -10.81 4.19 4.22
N GLU A 212 -10.94 2.97 3.68
CA GLU A 212 -10.71 2.69 2.25
C GLU A 212 -11.82 3.24 1.36
N LEU A 213 -13.05 3.36 1.87
CA LEU A 213 -14.20 3.82 1.08
C LEU A 213 -14.47 5.31 1.23
N ILE A 214 -14.29 5.88 2.43
CA ILE A 214 -14.65 7.27 2.69
C ILE A 214 -13.85 8.21 1.77
N GLY A 215 -14.58 9.02 1.00
CA GLY A 215 -14.02 9.97 0.04
C GLY A 215 -13.91 9.43 -1.39
N LEU A 216 -14.29 8.18 -1.64
CA LEU A 216 -14.41 7.59 -2.98
C LEU A 216 -15.87 7.49 -3.39
N ASP A 217 -16.18 7.71 -4.67
CA ASP A 217 -17.50 7.46 -5.28
C ASP A 217 -18.72 8.01 -4.49
N GLY A 218 -18.56 9.16 -3.83
CA GLY A 218 -19.61 9.78 -3.03
C GLY A 218 -19.86 9.13 -1.66
N VAL A 219 -19.00 8.20 -1.25
CA VAL A 219 -19.02 7.59 0.09
C VAL A 219 -18.43 8.55 1.12
N THR A 220 -19.11 8.66 2.25
CA THR A 220 -18.89 9.59 3.36
C THR A 220 -19.07 8.86 4.68
N GLU A 221 -18.70 9.48 5.79
CA GLU A 221 -18.93 8.93 7.13
C GLU A 221 -20.43 8.65 7.42
N ALA A 222 -21.33 9.36 6.74
CA ALA A 222 -22.77 9.18 6.90
C ALA A 222 -23.31 7.93 6.20
N ASN A 223 -22.78 7.58 5.02
CA ASN A 223 -23.32 6.50 4.17
C ASN A 223 -22.36 5.31 3.94
N VAL A 224 -21.19 5.29 4.59
CA VAL A 224 -20.20 4.22 4.41
C VAL A 224 -20.69 2.86 4.91
N ALA A 225 -21.55 2.83 5.94
CA ALA A 225 -22.10 1.58 6.45
C ALA A 225 -22.99 0.90 5.40
N GLU A 226 -23.83 1.69 4.73
CA GLU A 226 -24.74 1.26 3.68
C GLU A 226 -23.95 0.74 2.46
N ALA A 227 -22.84 1.39 2.11
CA ALA A 227 -21.95 0.93 1.04
C ALA A 227 -21.31 -0.44 1.32
N ILE A 228 -21.04 -0.77 2.59
CA ILE A 228 -20.54 -2.09 3.02
C ILE A 228 -21.68 -3.12 3.10
N LEU A 229 -22.85 -2.73 3.60
CA LEU A 229 -24.03 -3.60 3.66
C LEU A 229 -24.46 -4.06 2.28
N GLU A 230 -24.36 -3.21 1.26
CA GLU A 230 -24.62 -3.60 -0.13
C GLU A 230 -23.70 -4.74 -0.60
N ARG A 231 -22.41 -4.69 -0.22
CA ARG A 231 -21.39 -5.67 -0.60
C ARG A 231 -21.53 -7.01 0.12
N THR A 232 -22.35 -7.07 1.17
CA THR A 232 -22.60 -8.26 1.99
C THR A 232 -23.97 -8.88 1.71
N ARG A 233 -24.72 -8.32 0.74
CA ARG A 233 -25.99 -8.91 0.26
C ARG A 233 -25.80 -10.26 -0.41
N GLU A 234 -24.67 -10.49 -1.09
CA GLU A 234 -24.35 -11.82 -1.64
C GLU A 234 -23.92 -12.74 -0.48
N PRO A 235 -24.67 -13.81 -0.18
CA PRO A 235 -24.42 -14.62 1.02
C PRO A 235 -23.12 -15.42 0.92
N ARG A 236 -22.11 -15.04 1.70
CA ARG A 236 -20.86 -15.82 1.89
C ARG A 236 -20.15 -15.43 3.17
N ASP A 237 -19.21 -16.25 3.63
CA ASP A 237 -18.37 -15.85 4.76
C ASP A 237 -17.48 -14.66 4.41
N HIS A 238 -17.32 -13.76 5.38
CA HIS A 238 -16.56 -12.53 5.22
C HIS A 238 -15.58 -12.30 6.37
N VAL A 239 -14.48 -11.64 6.06
CA VAL A 239 -13.63 -10.96 7.03
C VAL A 239 -13.69 -9.46 6.78
N PHE A 240 -14.10 -8.72 7.81
CA PHE A 240 -14.09 -7.26 7.84
C PHE A 240 -12.99 -6.79 8.80
N THR A 241 -12.11 -5.91 8.31
CA THR A 241 -11.08 -5.29 9.13
C THR A 241 -11.50 -3.89 9.54
N LEU A 242 -11.38 -3.59 10.83
CA LEU A 242 -11.60 -2.27 11.41
C LEU A 242 -10.41 -1.87 12.28
N HIS A 243 -10.32 -0.58 12.62
CA HIS A 243 -9.23 -0.03 13.41
C HIS A 243 -9.78 0.54 14.73
N ALA A 244 -9.12 0.23 15.85
CA ALA A 244 -9.55 0.74 17.16
C ALA A 244 -9.61 2.28 17.20
N GLU A 245 -8.72 2.95 16.47
CA GLU A 245 -8.59 4.40 16.34
C GLU A 245 -9.77 5.07 15.62
N LEU A 246 -10.53 4.32 14.83
CA LEU A 246 -11.60 4.83 13.98
C LEU A 246 -12.95 4.29 14.46
N GLU A 247 -13.20 3.00 14.30
CA GLU A 247 -14.47 2.35 14.65
C GLU A 247 -14.70 2.23 16.17
N GLY A 248 -13.63 2.30 16.98
CA GLY A 248 -13.76 2.50 18.43
C GLY A 248 -13.99 3.95 18.83
N MET A 249 -13.95 4.88 17.88
CA MET A 249 -13.97 6.32 18.15
C MET A 249 -14.90 7.05 17.18
N LYS A 250 -14.36 7.78 16.20
CA LYS A 250 -15.14 8.67 15.33
C LYS A 250 -16.16 7.92 14.47
N LEU A 251 -15.80 6.74 13.99
CA LEU A 251 -16.64 5.91 13.13
C LEU A 251 -17.48 4.89 13.90
N ALA A 252 -17.50 4.95 15.25
CA ALA A 252 -18.32 4.06 16.07
C ALA A 252 -19.80 4.02 15.66
N PRO A 253 -20.47 5.16 15.33
CA PRO A 253 -21.85 5.11 14.86
C PRO A 253 -22.02 4.37 13.53
N ALA A 254 -21.05 4.46 12.62
CA ALA A 254 -21.10 3.74 11.35
C ALA A 254 -20.86 2.24 11.57
N PHE A 255 -19.93 1.88 12.45
CA PHE A 255 -19.67 0.50 12.80
C PHE A 255 -20.86 -0.15 13.52
N GLU A 256 -21.54 0.56 14.43
CA GLU A 256 -22.74 0.05 15.07
C GLU A 256 -23.85 -0.28 14.06
N ARG A 257 -24.08 0.60 13.07
CA ARG A 257 -25.03 0.31 11.97
C ARG A 257 -24.65 -0.96 11.18
N LEU A 258 -23.35 -1.25 11.03
CA LEU A 258 -22.90 -2.48 10.39
C LEU A 258 -23.20 -3.72 11.23
N LEU A 259 -22.97 -3.66 12.54
CA LEU A 259 -23.28 -4.78 13.44
C LEU A 259 -24.77 -5.13 13.39
N GLU A 260 -25.64 -4.12 13.37
CA GLU A 260 -27.09 -4.28 13.24
C GLU A 260 -27.46 -4.83 11.86
N GLY A 261 -27.01 -4.17 10.78
CA GLY A 261 -27.35 -4.57 9.42
C GLY A 261 -26.84 -5.96 9.03
N TRP A 262 -25.68 -6.38 9.52
CA TRP A 262 -25.19 -7.74 9.27
C TRP A 262 -26.01 -8.81 9.99
N LYS A 263 -26.47 -8.54 11.21
CA LYS A 263 -27.40 -9.46 11.89
C LYS A 263 -28.74 -9.54 11.17
N GLU A 264 -29.26 -8.41 10.67
CA GLU A 264 -30.47 -8.38 9.84
C GLU A 264 -30.29 -9.18 8.53
N GLN A 265 -29.10 -9.15 7.95
CA GLN A 265 -28.72 -9.98 6.80
C GLN A 265 -28.51 -11.47 7.17
N GLY A 266 -28.60 -11.84 8.44
CA GLY A 266 -28.49 -13.21 8.92
C GLY A 266 -27.06 -13.68 9.23
N TYR A 267 -26.09 -12.77 9.27
CA TYR A 267 -24.72 -13.10 9.67
C TYR A 267 -24.58 -13.29 11.17
N ARG A 268 -23.82 -14.32 11.55
CA ARG A 268 -23.20 -14.42 12.87
C ARG A 268 -21.89 -13.65 12.88
N LEU A 269 -21.78 -12.71 13.80
CA LEU A 269 -20.58 -11.90 14.00
C LEU A 269 -19.61 -12.65 14.91
N VAL A 270 -18.46 -13.05 14.39
CA VAL A 270 -17.56 -14.02 15.03
C VAL A 270 -16.12 -13.55 15.09
N ALA A 271 -15.31 -14.22 15.92
CA ALA A 271 -13.86 -14.09 15.84
C ALA A 271 -13.31 -14.89 14.64
N MET A 272 -12.13 -14.53 14.13
CA MET A 272 -11.48 -15.25 13.04
C MET A 272 -11.22 -16.73 13.37
N ARG A 273 -10.95 -17.07 14.64
CA ARG A 273 -10.79 -18.48 15.07
C ARG A 273 -11.99 -19.36 14.72
N GLU A 274 -13.20 -18.80 14.68
CA GLU A 274 -14.42 -19.55 14.35
C GLU A 274 -14.60 -19.75 12.84
N LEU A 275 -14.06 -18.85 12.01
CA LEU A 275 -13.90 -19.12 10.58
C LEU A 275 -12.85 -20.22 10.40
N PHE A 276 -11.69 -20.08 11.03
CA PHE A 276 -10.60 -21.05 10.92
C PHE A 276 -11.02 -22.47 11.35
N ALA A 277 -11.71 -22.60 12.48
CA ALA A 277 -12.14 -23.90 13.02
C ALA A 277 -13.14 -24.64 12.12
N ALA A 278 -13.75 -23.97 11.15
CA ALA A 278 -14.63 -24.59 10.16
C ALA A 278 -13.89 -24.97 8.86
N LEU A 279 -12.60 -24.67 8.75
CA LEU A 279 -11.76 -25.03 7.62
C LEU A 279 -11.05 -26.35 7.89
N GLU A 280 -10.78 -27.08 6.81
CA GLU A 280 -9.86 -28.22 6.80
C GLU A 280 -8.52 -27.74 6.25
N PRO A 281 -7.48 -27.49 7.08
CA PRO A 281 -6.25 -26.85 6.63
C PRO A 281 -5.54 -27.59 5.49
N GLY A 282 -5.61 -28.93 5.49
CA GLY A 282 -5.04 -29.78 4.43
C GLY A 282 -5.77 -29.72 3.09
N ALA A 283 -6.99 -29.16 3.05
CA ALA A 283 -7.79 -29.01 1.84
C ALA A 283 -7.76 -27.57 1.28
N LEU A 284 -7.06 -26.65 1.94
CA LEU A 284 -6.97 -25.26 1.49
C LEU A 284 -6.20 -25.14 0.18
N PRO A 285 -6.65 -24.30 -0.76
CA PRO A 285 -5.94 -24.08 -2.01
C PRO A 285 -4.59 -23.39 -1.77
N LEU A 286 -3.61 -23.69 -2.60
CA LEU A 286 -2.33 -22.97 -2.65
C LEU A 286 -2.50 -21.71 -3.52
N HIS A 287 -2.22 -20.52 -2.97
CA HIS A 287 -2.23 -19.28 -3.77
C HIS A 287 -0.92 -18.53 -3.68
N ALA A 288 -0.49 -18.02 -4.83
CA ALA A 288 0.61 -17.08 -4.90
C ALA A 288 0.22 -15.77 -4.21
N VAL A 289 1.04 -15.33 -3.27
CA VAL A 289 0.92 -13.99 -2.68
C VAL A 289 1.75 -13.02 -3.50
N ALA A 290 1.14 -11.92 -3.92
CA ALA A 290 1.79 -10.87 -4.68
C ALA A 290 1.61 -9.50 -4.03
N ASP A 291 2.64 -8.67 -4.15
CA ASP A 291 2.50 -7.25 -3.86
C ASP A 291 1.68 -6.62 -5.00
N GLY A 292 0.70 -5.80 -4.64
CA GLY A 292 -0.05 -5.06 -5.64
C GLY A 292 -1.16 -4.22 -5.04
N GLU A 293 -1.53 -3.17 -5.75
CA GLU A 293 -2.50 -2.17 -5.31
C GLU A 293 -3.90 -2.74 -5.38
N LEU A 294 -4.66 -2.58 -4.29
CA LEU A 294 -6.09 -2.84 -4.32
C LEU A 294 -6.74 -1.85 -5.31
N PRO A 295 -7.50 -2.33 -6.31
CA PRO A 295 -8.27 -1.43 -7.15
C PRO A 295 -9.28 -0.65 -6.29
N ASP A 296 -9.39 0.66 -6.53
CA ASP A 296 -10.45 1.50 -5.97
C ASP A 296 -11.81 0.83 -6.23
N ALA A 297 -12.72 0.92 -5.27
CA ALA A 297 -13.77 -0.06 -5.01
C ALA A 297 -14.85 -0.24 -6.11
N ALA A 298 -14.52 -0.79 -7.27
CA ALA A 298 -15.49 -1.13 -8.33
C ALA A 298 -15.05 -2.33 -9.16
N ALA A 299 -15.41 -3.54 -8.72
CA ALA A 299 -15.66 -4.68 -9.59
C ALA A 299 -16.48 -5.73 -8.84
N SER A 300 -17.79 -5.49 -8.73
CA SER A 300 -18.78 -6.55 -8.68
C SER A 300 -18.76 -7.29 -10.03
N SER A 301 -17.86 -8.27 -10.16
CA SER A 301 -18.00 -9.31 -11.18
C SER A 301 -17.25 -10.56 -10.72
N PRO A 302 -17.85 -11.76 -10.82
CA PRO A 302 -17.16 -12.99 -10.50
C PRO A 302 -16.14 -13.28 -11.60
N CYS A 303 -14.93 -12.71 -11.49
CA CYS A 303 -13.80 -13.13 -12.30
C CYS A 303 -13.42 -14.57 -11.92
N ARG A 304 -14.09 -15.53 -12.55
CA ARG A 304 -13.60 -16.89 -12.74
C ARG A 304 -12.32 -16.80 -13.58
N GLY A 305 -11.16 -16.70 -12.94
CA GLY A 305 -9.88 -16.81 -13.63
C GLY A 305 -8.71 -16.10 -12.94
N ARG A 306 -7.89 -16.91 -12.24
CA ARG A 306 -6.59 -16.64 -11.59
C ARG A 306 -6.67 -16.02 -10.18
N PRO A 307 -6.24 -16.76 -9.14
CA PRO A 307 -6.27 -16.28 -7.76
C PRO A 307 -5.05 -15.39 -7.49
N PHE A 308 -5.25 -14.08 -7.45
CA PHE A 308 -4.27 -13.12 -6.93
C PHE A 308 -4.78 -12.55 -5.62
N CYS A 309 -3.99 -12.67 -4.55
CA CYS A 309 -4.22 -12.00 -3.28
C CYS A 309 -3.18 -10.88 -3.12
N LEU A 310 -3.66 -9.65 -2.93
CA LEU A 310 -2.87 -8.41 -3.01
C LEU A 310 -2.46 -7.92 -1.60
N ALA A 311 -1.27 -7.32 -1.50
CA ALA A 311 -0.68 -6.85 -0.23
C ALA A 311 -0.40 -5.33 -0.16
N ARG A 312 -0.93 -4.50 -1.07
CA ARG A 312 -0.58 -3.06 -1.14
C ARG A 312 -1.80 -2.15 -0.97
N LYS A 313 -1.69 -1.19 -0.03
CA LYS A 313 -2.59 -0.04 0.12
C LYS A 313 -1.87 1.23 -0.35
N HIS A 314 -2.21 1.71 -1.55
CA HIS A 314 -1.93 3.08 -1.98
C HIS A 314 -3.14 3.56 -2.82
N HIS A 315 -3.86 4.57 -2.35
CA HIS A 315 -4.93 5.19 -3.13
C HIS A 315 -4.34 5.99 -4.29
N SER A 316 -4.67 5.61 -5.52
CA SER A 316 -4.46 6.44 -6.71
C SER A 316 -5.68 6.39 -7.62
N LEU A 317 -6.36 7.54 -7.69
CA LEU A 317 -7.42 7.91 -8.63
C LEU A 317 -7.21 7.35 -10.05
N ARG A 318 -8.21 6.68 -10.63
CA ARG A 318 -8.36 6.55 -12.08
C ARG A 318 -9.77 6.89 -12.57
N PHE A 319 -9.81 7.57 -13.72
CA PHE A 319 -10.97 7.74 -14.59
C PHE A 319 -10.92 6.70 -15.74
N PRO A 320 -12.05 6.40 -16.42
CA PRO A 320 -12.27 5.15 -17.15
C PRO A 320 -11.78 5.19 -18.60
N GLY A 321 -11.38 4.03 -19.12
CA GLY A 321 -11.11 3.79 -20.54
C GLY A 321 -11.30 2.30 -20.87
N ASN A 322 -12.13 2.03 -21.88
CA ASN A 322 -12.73 0.74 -22.22
C ASN A 322 -11.74 -0.39 -22.53
N PHE A 323 -12.07 -1.61 -22.07
CA PHE A 323 -11.48 -2.86 -22.55
C PHE A 323 -12.30 -3.43 -23.72
N ALA A 324 -11.61 -3.81 -24.79
CA ALA A 324 -12.08 -4.78 -25.78
C ALA A 324 -11.33 -6.10 -25.57
N THR A 325 -12.08 -7.19 -25.55
CA THR A 325 -11.65 -8.57 -25.35
C THR A 325 -11.00 -9.18 -26.60
N MET A 326 -9.99 -10.04 -26.44
CA MET A 326 -9.84 -11.30 -27.19
C MET A 326 -8.88 -12.25 -26.47
N GLY A 327 -9.23 -13.53 -26.45
CA GLY A 327 -8.58 -14.59 -25.68
C GLY A 327 -7.48 -15.35 -26.41
N GLY A 328 -6.77 -16.17 -25.65
CA GLY A 328 -5.83 -17.18 -26.14
C GLY A 328 -5.06 -17.82 -24.99
N ARG A 329 -5.32 -19.10 -24.72
CA ARG A 329 -4.48 -19.96 -23.87
C ARG A 329 -3.26 -20.41 -24.70
N GLN A 330 -2.06 -20.34 -24.14
CA GLN A 330 -1.03 -21.38 -24.34
C GLN A 330 0.06 -21.35 -23.26
N SER A 331 0.36 -22.57 -22.81
CA SER A 331 1.56 -23.16 -22.18
C SER A 331 2.47 -22.37 -21.25
N LEU A 332 2.71 -23.01 -20.11
CA LEU A 332 3.76 -22.80 -19.12
C LEU A 332 5.12 -23.17 -19.72
N GLU A 333 6.07 -22.24 -19.74
CA GLU A 333 7.50 -22.54 -19.68
C GLU A 333 8.23 -21.53 -18.78
N THR A 334 9.29 -22.06 -18.17
CA THR A 334 9.95 -21.69 -16.94
C THR A 334 10.89 -20.48 -17.06
N HIS A 335 10.90 -19.63 -16.02
CA HIS A 335 11.88 -18.60 -15.58
C HIS A 335 11.30 -17.17 -15.54
N TRP A 336 11.30 -16.52 -14.37
CA TRP A 336 11.28 -15.04 -14.34
C TRP A 336 11.93 -14.43 -13.09
N MET A 337 13.06 -13.75 -13.31
CA MET A 337 13.39 -12.48 -12.67
C MET A 337 12.29 -11.47 -13.06
N SER A 338 11.84 -10.58 -12.18
CA SER A 338 10.84 -9.52 -12.51
C SER A 338 11.13 -8.93 -13.89
N ALA A 339 10.26 -9.21 -14.87
CA ALA A 339 10.49 -8.75 -16.23
C ALA A 339 10.54 -7.22 -16.23
N PRO A 340 11.57 -6.59 -16.83
CA PRO A 340 11.67 -5.14 -16.86
C PRO A 340 10.44 -4.54 -17.53
N GLN A 341 9.88 -3.48 -16.92
CA GLN A 341 8.61 -2.88 -17.37
C GLN A 341 8.80 -2.25 -18.75
N ALA A 342 8.17 -2.83 -19.77
CA ALA A 342 8.17 -2.26 -21.11
C ALA A 342 7.45 -0.91 -21.11
N VAL A 343 8.09 0.12 -21.69
CA VAL A 343 7.48 1.43 -21.85
C VAL A 343 6.60 1.39 -23.11
N PRO A 344 5.31 1.80 -23.03
CA PRO A 344 4.50 2.00 -24.21
C PRO A 344 5.19 2.93 -25.21
N ASP A 345 5.13 2.61 -26.50
CA ASP A 345 5.71 3.49 -27.52
C ASP A 345 5.00 4.85 -27.51
N PHE A 346 5.78 5.91 -27.67
CA PHE A 346 5.27 7.28 -27.73
C PHE A 346 6.17 8.13 -28.61
N GLU A 347 5.62 9.25 -29.08
CA GLU A 347 6.32 10.19 -29.93
C GLU A 347 6.16 11.61 -29.41
N LEU A 348 7.25 12.37 -29.37
CA LEU A 348 7.25 13.78 -28.97
C LEU A 348 8.07 14.64 -29.96
N PRO A 349 7.66 15.90 -30.18
CA PRO A 349 8.52 16.89 -30.81
C PRO A 349 9.80 17.10 -30.01
N ALA A 350 10.94 17.18 -30.70
CA ALA A 350 12.25 17.41 -30.11
C ALA A 350 12.93 18.64 -30.73
N THR A 351 13.92 19.18 -30.03
CA THR A 351 14.79 20.23 -30.58
C THR A 351 15.51 19.79 -31.87
N GLY A 352 15.95 20.74 -32.68
CA GLY A 352 16.56 20.49 -34.00
C GLY A 352 15.53 20.18 -35.09
N ASN A 353 14.25 20.55 -34.88
CA ASN A 353 13.14 20.21 -35.77
C ASN A 353 12.99 18.69 -36.00
N GLN A 354 13.24 17.90 -34.95
CA GLN A 354 13.19 16.44 -34.98
C GLN A 354 11.96 15.91 -34.24
N ARG A 355 11.74 14.60 -34.36
CA ARG A 355 10.80 13.87 -33.51
C ARG A 355 11.50 12.72 -32.81
N PHE A 356 11.26 12.60 -31.52
CA PHE A 356 11.64 11.44 -30.73
C PHE A 356 10.52 10.42 -30.81
N ARG A 357 10.84 9.16 -31.13
CA ARG A 357 9.95 8.02 -30.97
C ARG A 357 10.67 6.93 -30.21
N LEU A 358 10.10 6.42 -29.12
CA LEU A 358 10.77 5.44 -28.26
C LEU A 358 11.22 4.19 -29.04
N SER A 359 10.35 3.66 -29.90
CA SER A 359 10.65 2.48 -30.73
C SER A 359 11.82 2.67 -31.71
N ALA A 360 12.17 3.91 -32.07
CA ALA A 360 13.33 4.21 -32.91
C ALA A 360 14.68 3.99 -32.20
N PHE A 361 14.67 3.88 -30.86
CA PHE A 361 15.85 3.65 -30.03
C PHE A 361 16.03 2.18 -29.63
N LYS A 362 15.27 1.25 -30.21
CA LYS A 362 15.49 -0.18 -29.96
C LYS A 362 16.93 -0.57 -30.33
N GLY A 363 17.63 -1.24 -29.43
CA GLY A 363 19.05 -1.56 -29.54
C GLY A 363 20.00 -0.50 -28.96
N HIS A 364 19.50 0.68 -28.61
CA HIS A 364 20.27 1.81 -28.11
C HIS A 364 19.70 2.29 -26.76
N PRO A 365 20.41 2.11 -25.64
CA PRO A 365 19.89 2.53 -24.35
C PRO A 365 19.93 4.06 -24.21
N PHE A 366 19.02 4.63 -23.42
CA PHE A 366 18.94 6.08 -23.25
C PHE A 366 18.36 6.48 -21.89
N VAL A 367 18.67 7.71 -21.48
CA VAL A 367 18.18 8.34 -20.25
C VAL A 367 17.13 9.38 -20.60
N LEU A 368 15.98 9.33 -19.92
CA LEU A 368 14.96 10.38 -19.92
C LEU A 368 14.93 11.07 -18.57
N TYR A 369 15.21 12.37 -18.50
CA TYR A 369 15.05 13.15 -17.27
C TYR A 369 13.94 14.21 -17.41
N PHE A 370 12.94 14.10 -16.54
CA PHE A 370 11.77 14.96 -16.46
C PHE A 370 12.03 16.12 -15.52
N TYR A 371 11.77 17.34 -15.97
CA TYR A 371 11.97 18.54 -15.16
C TYR A 371 10.78 19.53 -15.24
N PRO A 372 10.53 20.33 -14.18
CA PRO A 372 9.37 21.23 -14.10
C PRO A 372 9.22 22.28 -15.21
N LYS A 373 10.29 23.03 -15.50
CA LYS A 373 10.24 24.18 -16.40
C LYS A 373 11.62 24.66 -16.84
N ASP A 374 11.76 24.99 -18.12
CA ASP A 374 12.96 25.61 -18.70
C ASP A 374 13.39 26.88 -17.95
N ASN A 375 14.69 27.18 -17.96
CA ASN A 375 15.28 28.40 -17.39
C ASN A 375 15.04 28.64 -15.89
N THR A 376 14.53 27.65 -15.14
CA THR A 376 14.42 27.75 -13.67
C THR A 376 15.70 27.22 -13.00
N PRO A 377 16.20 27.81 -11.90
CA PRO A 377 17.53 27.52 -11.36
C PRO A 377 17.85 26.03 -11.24
N GLY A 378 17.00 25.25 -10.56
CA GLY A 378 17.23 23.82 -10.39
C GLY A 378 17.12 22.99 -11.68
N CYS A 379 16.33 23.40 -12.68
CA CYS A 379 16.27 22.68 -13.96
C CYS A 379 17.46 23.03 -14.86
N THR A 380 17.92 24.28 -14.79
CA THR A 380 19.17 24.73 -15.40
C THR A 380 20.34 23.95 -14.82
N ASP A 381 20.48 23.90 -13.49
CA ASP A 381 21.57 23.19 -12.82
C ASP A 381 21.60 21.69 -13.14
N GLU A 382 20.44 21.02 -13.19
CA GLU A 382 20.37 19.61 -13.58
C GLU A 382 20.80 19.39 -15.03
N SER A 383 20.29 20.21 -15.95
CA SER A 383 20.62 20.09 -17.38
C SER A 383 22.10 20.40 -17.65
N LEU A 384 22.70 21.33 -16.88
CA LEU A 384 24.14 21.62 -16.94
C LEU A 384 24.97 20.43 -16.46
N GLN A 385 24.56 19.74 -15.39
CA GLN A 385 25.28 18.53 -14.94
C GLN A 385 25.21 17.39 -15.98
N PHE A 386 24.05 17.17 -16.62
CA PHE A 386 23.96 16.22 -17.73
C PHE A 386 24.81 16.64 -18.93
N ARG A 387 24.93 17.95 -19.20
CA ARG A 387 25.80 18.48 -20.27
C ARG A 387 27.27 18.19 -19.98
N GLU A 388 27.72 18.47 -18.77
CA GLU A 388 29.11 18.23 -18.34
C GLU A 388 29.50 16.76 -18.46
N LEU A 389 28.56 15.86 -18.16
CA LEU A 389 28.78 14.40 -18.21
C LEU A 389 28.40 13.77 -19.56
N HIS A 390 27.92 14.53 -20.53
CA HIS A 390 27.35 13.99 -21.77
C HIS A 390 28.35 13.14 -22.57
N ALA A 391 29.61 13.57 -22.64
CA ALA A 391 30.65 12.82 -23.34
C ALA A 391 30.89 11.43 -22.71
N GLU A 392 30.72 11.31 -21.39
CA GLU A 392 30.85 10.03 -20.69
C GLU A 392 29.63 9.13 -20.89
N PHE A 393 28.42 9.69 -20.94
CA PHE A 393 27.22 8.95 -21.33
C PHE A 393 27.34 8.41 -22.75
N ALA A 394 27.78 9.24 -23.70
CA ALA A 394 28.02 8.83 -25.08
C ALA A 394 29.07 7.71 -25.17
N LYS A 395 30.16 7.81 -24.39
CA LYS A 395 31.19 6.76 -24.29
C LYS A 395 30.65 5.46 -23.69
N ALA A 396 29.70 5.52 -22.77
CA ALA A 396 29.00 4.37 -22.23
C ALA A 396 27.92 3.81 -23.17
N GLY A 397 27.65 4.48 -24.31
CA GLY A 397 26.64 4.08 -25.28
C GLY A 397 25.22 4.50 -24.93
N TRP A 398 25.04 5.46 -24.02
CA TRP A 398 23.74 5.96 -23.59
C TRP A 398 23.46 7.34 -24.17
N ALA A 399 22.31 7.50 -24.83
CA ALA A 399 21.79 8.82 -25.18
C ALA A 399 21.11 9.48 -23.96
N VAL A 400 21.00 10.81 -23.96
CA VAL A 400 20.34 11.57 -22.89
C VAL A 400 19.27 12.46 -23.52
N PHE A 401 18.11 12.54 -22.89
CA PHE A 401 17.04 13.46 -23.28
C PHE A 401 16.42 14.13 -22.05
N GLY A 402 16.24 15.44 -22.14
CA GLY A 402 15.45 16.19 -21.17
C GLY A 402 14.00 16.32 -21.64
N ILE A 403 13.04 16.33 -20.71
CA ILE A 403 11.62 16.44 -21.06
C ILE A 403 10.87 17.33 -20.07
N SER A 404 10.08 18.26 -20.61
CA SER A 404 9.14 19.09 -19.84
C SER A 404 7.86 19.35 -20.65
N ARG A 405 6.91 20.11 -20.07
CA ARG A 405 5.69 20.56 -20.76
C ARG A 405 5.89 21.87 -21.54
N ASP A 406 7.12 22.38 -21.59
CA ASP A 406 7.42 23.60 -22.35
C ASP A 406 7.36 23.32 -23.86
N SER A 407 7.15 24.36 -24.66
CA SER A 407 7.08 24.22 -26.12
C SER A 407 8.46 23.99 -26.73
N VAL A 408 8.51 23.42 -27.94
CA VAL A 408 9.77 23.28 -28.71
C VAL A 408 10.48 24.62 -28.84
N ALA A 409 9.76 25.72 -29.06
CA ALA A 409 10.35 27.06 -29.14
C ALA A 409 11.03 27.52 -27.84
N SER A 410 10.53 27.09 -26.67
CA SER A 410 11.20 27.31 -25.38
C SER A 410 12.46 26.47 -25.28
N HIS A 411 12.34 25.18 -25.63
CA HIS A 411 13.45 24.24 -25.61
C HIS A 411 14.61 24.64 -26.52
N GLU A 412 14.34 25.11 -27.73
CA GLU A 412 15.38 25.60 -28.66
C GLU A 412 16.18 26.75 -28.03
N LYS A 413 15.47 27.71 -27.41
CA LYS A 413 16.11 28.83 -26.72
C LYS A 413 16.91 28.36 -25.51
N PHE A 414 16.38 27.41 -24.74
CA PHE A 414 17.04 26.86 -23.55
C PHE A 414 18.31 26.08 -23.92
N LYS A 415 18.21 25.19 -24.92
CA LYS A 415 19.32 24.43 -25.50
C LYS A 415 20.40 25.34 -26.08
N ALA A 416 20.02 26.35 -26.88
CA ALA A 416 20.98 27.29 -27.45
C ALA A 416 21.67 28.14 -26.37
N LYS A 417 20.91 28.65 -25.38
CA LYS A 417 21.44 29.50 -24.31
C LYS A 417 22.49 28.81 -23.45
N PHE A 418 22.31 27.52 -23.16
CA PHE A 418 23.20 26.76 -22.28
C PHE A 418 24.06 25.74 -23.03
N GLY A 419 23.99 25.70 -24.36
CA GLY A 419 24.80 24.82 -25.20
C GLY A 419 24.63 23.34 -24.86
N PHE A 420 23.39 22.85 -24.75
CA PHE A 420 23.16 21.42 -24.45
C PHE A 420 23.46 20.54 -25.68
N PRO A 421 24.30 19.50 -25.54
CA PRO A 421 24.66 18.59 -26.64
C PRO A 421 23.61 17.50 -26.90
N PHE A 422 22.58 17.43 -26.07
CA PHE A 422 21.46 16.49 -26.17
C PHE A 422 20.15 17.20 -26.52
N ASP A 423 19.13 16.45 -26.92
CA ASP A 423 17.83 17.01 -27.29
C ASP A 423 16.87 17.13 -26.10
N LEU A 424 15.98 18.11 -26.21
CA LEU A 424 14.88 18.34 -25.28
C LEU A 424 13.55 18.02 -25.95
N LEU A 425 12.70 17.27 -25.26
CA LEU A 425 11.43 16.75 -25.74
C LEU A 425 10.28 17.58 -25.16
N ALA A 426 9.47 18.15 -26.05
CA ALA A 426 8.32 18.98 -25.67
C ALA A 426 7.07 18.12 -25.48
N ASP A 427 6.65 17.95 -24.23
CA ASP A 427 5.49 17.14 -23.84
C ASP A 427 4.30 18.01 -23.40
N ALA A 428 3.86 18.90 -24.30
CA ALA A 428 2.79 19.86 -24.02
C ALA A 428 1.46 19.19 -23.61
N ASP A 429 1.17 18.03 -24.22
CA ASP A 429 -0.06 17.25 -23.97
C ASP A 429 0.10 16.23 -22.83
N GLU A 430 1.26 16.20 -22.17
CA GLU A 430 1.57 15.31 -21.06
C GLU A 430 1.48 13.81 -21.39
N THR A 431 1.79 13.42 -22.63
CA THR A 431 1.75 12.03 -23.10
C THR A 431 2.80 11.18 -22.38
N ALA A 432 4.07 11.57 -22.47
CA ALA A 432 5.13 10.87 -21.76
C ALA A 432 5.01 11.09 -20.26
N CYS A 433 4.62 12.27 -19.83
CA CYS A 433 4.35 12.60 -18.44
C CYS A 433 3.34 11.65 -17.79
N GLY A 434 2.29 11.26 -18.54
CA GLY A 434 1.31 10.26 -18.15
C GLY A 434 1.88 8.85 -18.10
N ILE A 435 2.64 8.45 -19.13
CA ILE A 435 3.29 7.12 -19.21
C ILE A 435 4.23 6.89 -18.01
N PHE A 436 5.05 7.88 -17.68
CA PHE A 436 6.04 7.78 -16.60
C PHE A 436 5.50 8.21 -15.23
N GLY A 437 4.26 8.70 -15.17
CA GLY A 437 3.56 9.07 -13.93
C GLY A 437 4.22 10.22 -13.15
N VAL A 438 4.84 11.17 -13.85
CA VAL A 438 5.67 12.24 -13.23
C VAL A 438 4.87 13.50 -12.86
N ILE A 439 3.62 13.63 -13.28
CA ILE A 439 2.79 14.79 -12.93
C ILE A 439 2.29 14.66 -11.50
N LYS A 440 2.61 15.64 -10.67
CA LYS A 440 2.17 15.72 -9.28
C LYS A 440 1.49 17.05 -8.98
N MET A 441 0.55 17.04 -8.06
CA MET A 441 -0.05 18.24 -7.51
C MET A 441 0.85 18.80 -6.41
N LYS A 442 1.31 20.04 -6.56
CA LYS A 442 2.09 20.77 -5.54
C LYS A 442 1.24 21.91 -4.98
N ASN A 443 1.40 22.22 -3.70
CA ASN A 443 0.75 23.38 -3.10
C ASN A 443 1.75 24.53 -3.04
N MET A 444 1.52 25.61 -3.79
CA MET A 444 2.32 26.83 -3.74
C MET A 444 1.44 27.97 -3.23
N TYR A 445 1.80 28.54 -2.07
CA TYR A 445 1.09 29.66 -1.45
C TYR A 445 -0.43 29.43 -1.33
N GLY A 446 -0.85 28.21 -0.95
CA GLY A 446 -2.25 27.84 -0.78
C GLY A 446 -3.01 27.58 -2.10
N LYS A 447 -2.37 27.74 -3.26
CA LYS A 447 -2.92 27.38 -4.56
C LYS A 447 -2.35 26.04 -5.01
N GLN A 448 -3.24 25.15 -5.46
CA GLN A 448 -2.84 23.92 -6.10
C GLN A 448 -2.24 24.21 -7.48
N VAL A 449 -0.98 23.83 -7.66
CA VAL A 449 -0.22 23.97 -8.90
C VAL A 449 0.20 22.57 -9.36
N ARG A 450 -0.35 22.13 -10.48
CA ARG A 450 0.02 20.87 -11.16
C ARG A 450 1.37 21.05 -11.85
N GLY A 451 2.32 20.15 -11.61
CA GLY A 451 3.61 20.19 -12.30
C GLY A 451 4.38 18.89 -12.24
N ILE A 452 5.41 18.79 -13.09
CA ILE A 452 6.31 17.64 -13.11
C ILE A 452 7.05 17.54 -11.76
N GLU A 453 7.10 16.33 -11.20
CA GLU A 453 8.04 15.90 -10.18
C GLU A 453 9.32 15.44 -10.87
N ARG A 454 10.44 16.07 -10.51
CA ARG A 454 11.75 15.79 -11.13
C ARG A 454 12.08 14.31 -10.96
N SER A 455 12.25 13.63 -12.08
CA SER A 455 12.41 12.17 -12.14
C SER A 455 13.30 11.79 -13.33
N THR A 456 14.03 10.69 -13.24
CA THR A 456 14.88 10.18 -14.32
C THR A 456 14.66 8.70 -14.52
N PHE A 457 14.69 8.26 -15.77
CA PHE A 457 14.48 6.87 -16.17
C PHE A 457 15.59 6.46 -17.11
N ALA A 458 16.23 5.33 -16.82
CA ALA A 458 17.16 4.67 -17.71
C ALA A 458 16.40 3.57 -18.48
N ILE A 459 16.35 3.70 -19.80
CA ILE A 459 15.67 2.78 -20.71
C ILE A 459 16.71 1.88 -21.37
N ASP A 460 16.53 0.57 -21.25
CA ASP A 460 17.42 -0.43 -21.85
C ASP A 460 17.25 -0.57 -23.37
N ARG A 461 18.06 -1.43 -23.97
CA ARG A 461 18.07 -1.71 -25.42
C ARG A 461 16.75 -2.32 -25.91
N GLU A 462 15.98 -2.92 -25.02
CA GLU A 462 14.70 -3.53 -25.30
C GLU A 462 13.53 -2.56 -25.15
N GLY A 463 13.78 -1.30 -24.76
CA GLY A 463 12.76 -0.28 -24.55
C GLY A 463 12.04 -0.41 -23.21
N ARG A 464 12.70 -1.00 -22.21
CA ARG A 464 12.13 -1.23 -20.87
C ARG A 464 12.86 -0.38 -19.84
N ILE A 465 12.18 -0.08 -18.73
CA ILE A 465 12.78 0.69 -17.63
C ILE A 465 13.79 -0.23 -16.91
N ALA A 466 15.07 0.07 -17.09
CA ALA A 466 16.17 -0.59 -16.40
C ALA A 466 16.33 -0.07 -14.97
N ARG A 467 16.10 1.24 -14.78
CA ARG A 467 16.10 1.90 -13.46
C ARG A 467 15.31 3.20 -13.50
N GLU A 468 14.72 3.56 -12.36
CA GLU A 468 14.04 4.85 -12.17
C GLU A 468 14.54 5.58 -10.91
N TRP A 469 14.53 6.90 -10.98
CA TRP A 469 14.80 7.82 -9.88
C TRP A 469 13.66 8.83 -9.80
N ARG A 470 12.99 8.93 -8.65
CA ARG A 470 11.82 9.80 -8.45
C ARG A 470 12.06 10.77 -7.30
N GLY A 471 11.45 11.95 -7.37
CA GLY A 471 11.61 12.99 -6.35
C GLY A 471 13.07 13.49 -6.24
N VAL A 472 13.73 13.58 -7.39
CA VAL A 472 15.17 13.83 -7.52
C VAL A 472 15.58 15.17 -6.92
N LYS A 473 16.69 15.14 -6.16
CA LYS A 473 17.46 16.33 -5.80
C LYS A 473 18.59 16.51 -6.79
N VAL A 474 18.79 17.73 -7.28
CA VAL A 474 19.70 18.03 -8.40
C VAL A 474 21.17 17.73 -8.06
N ALA A 475 21.61 17.93 -6.83
CA ALA A 475 23.01 17.79 -6.45
C ALA A 475 23.49 16.33 -6.59
N GLY A 476 24.43 16.08 -7.51
CA GLY A 476 25.07 14.77 -7.71
C GLY A 476 24.25 13.77 -8.52
N HIS A 477 23.03 14.13 -8.94
CA HIS A 477 22.10 13.20 -9.57
C HIS A 477 22.57 12.70 -10.94
N ALA A 478 23.03 13.60 -11.82
CA ALA A 478 23.50 13.20 -13.16
C ALA A 478 24.69 12.22 -13.07
N LYS A 479 25.53 12.37 -12.03
CA LYS A 479 26.63 11.44 -11.76
C LYS A 479 26.11 10.07 -11.32
N GLU A 480 25.12 10.01 -10.44
CA GLU A 480 24.49 8.73 -10.03
C GLU A 480 23.91 7.98 -11.24
N VAL A 481 23.25 8.71 -12.15
CA VAL A 481 22.69 8.13 -13.37
C VAL A 481 23.80 7.63 -14.31
N LEU A 482 24.92 8.37 -14.43
CA LEU A 482 26.08 7.94 -15.21
C LEU A 482 26.76 6.70 -14.63
N ASP A 483 26.90 6.64 -13.29
CA ASP A 483 27.48 5.48 -12.61
C ASP A 483 26.65 4.22 -12.90
N PHE A 484 25.31 4.34 -12.91
CA PHE A 484 24.44 3.26 -13.35
C PHE A 484 24.67 2.90 -14.83
N ALA A 485 24.67 3.88 -15.72
CA ALA A 485 24.84 3.68 -17.16
C ALA A 485 26.15 2.96 -17.52
N LYS A 486 27.24 3.22 -16.78
CA LYS A 486 28.53 2.54 -16.95
C LYS A 486 28.55 1.09 -16.45
N SER A 487 27.62 0.72 -15.56
CA SER A 487 27.54 -0.61 -14.95
C SER A 487 26.54 -1.54 -15.62
N ALA A 488 25.73 -1.02 -16.55
CA ALA A 488 24.55 -1.67 -17.14
C ALA A 488 24.81 -2.34 -18.49
#